data_AF-A0A178ZTI2-F1
#
_entry.id   AF-A0A178ZTI2-F1
#
_cell.length_a   1.000
_cell.length_b   1.000
_cell.length_c   1.000
_cell.angle_alpha   90.00
_cell.angle_beta   90.00
_cell.angle_gamma   90.00
#
_symmetry.space_group_name_H-M   'P 1'
#
loop_
_entity.id
_entity.type
_entity.pdbx_description
1 polymer ?
#
loop_
_entity_poly.entity_id
_entity_poly.type
_entity_poly.pdbx_seq_one_letter_code
_entity_poly.pdbx_strand_id
1 'polypeptide(L)'
;MKDFPSVNRSRLDFSIVLDITAPGAFDQCLKDAQPIDVMIHATSPFNYAEAKTPGDFIDPAIHCPTEILESAAKHAPRLKRLVITSRRGHRQPVRSPGEWQSVLSDVRDPVTKEQGYAGDLSLAYWASKTLAEQAGWKFMQSEKPSFELVVLNPPIVYGILSHSIDSMSDLNTDTVLWKFMTSEKGTPIPEDSLHIFVDVRDLSFTHYQDALVPCVGGHRFLVTPGSNSNQETCDIL
;
A
#
# COMPACT_ATOMS: atom_id res chain seq x y z
N MET A 1 23.70 8.77 1.55
CA MET A 1 22.69 8.48 0.50
C MET A 1 23.39 8.39 -0.84
N LYS A 2 23.70 7.17 -1.29
CA LYS A 2 24.33 6.90 -2.58
C LYS A 2 23.36 7.25 -3.73
N ASP A 3 22.07 7.03 -3.53
CA ASP A 3 21.04 7.20 -4.56
C ASP A 3 20.49 8.63 -4.69
N PHE A 4 20.64 9.45 -3.65
CA PHE A 4 20.12 10.83 -3.62
C PHE A 4 21.20 11.87 -3.25
N PRO A 5 22.34 11.93 -3.97
CA PRO A 5 23.46 12.81 -3.61
C PRO A 5 23.15 14.30 -3.79
N SER A 6 22.15 14.63 -4.62
CA SER A 6 21.72 16.00 -4.90
C SER A 6 20.70 16.55 -3.90
N VAL A 7 20.16 15.73 -2.99
CA VAL A 7 19.17 16.17 -2.01
C VAL A 7 19.87 16.97 -0.91
N ASN A 8 19.40 18.20 -0.72
CA ASN A 8 19.88 19.05 0.36
C ASN A 8 19.56 18.40 1.72
N ARG A 9 20.59 18.13 2.52
CA ARG A 9 20.48 17.50 3.84
C ARG A 9 19.71 18.34 4.86
N SER A 10 19.56 19.65 4.65
CA SER A 10 18.68 20.48 5.48
C SER A 10 17.19 20.26 5.19
N ARG A 11 16.84 19.45 4.17
CA ARG A 11 15.46 19.17 3.74
C ARG A 11 15.07 17.70 3.87
N LEU A 12 15.97 16.87 4.39
CA LEU A 12 15.76 15.43 4.52
C LEU A 12 16.47 14.91 5.78
N ASP A 13 15.69 14.27 6.64
CA ASP A 13 16.16 13.63 7.87
C ASP A 13 15.57 12.21 7.99
N PHE A 14 16.13 11.41 8.90
CA PHE A 14 15.76 10.00 9.08
C PHE A 14 15.54 9.69 10.55
N SER A 15 14.52 8.87 10.80
CA SER A 15 14.35 8.18 12.08
C SER A 15 14.21 6.69 11.83
N ILE A 16 14.72 5.88 12.76
CA ILE A 16 14.65 4.42 12.69
C ILE A 16 13.44 3.96 13.49
N VAL A 17 12.50 3.28 12.85
CA VAL A 17 11.38 2.58 13.49
C VAL A 17 11.60 1.10 13.24
N LEU A 18 11.95 0.35 14.29
CA LEU A 18 12.36 -1.04 14.17
C LEU A 18 11.17 -1.99 13.91
N ASP A 19 10.03 -1.68 14.51
CA ASP A 19 8.81 -2.45 14.36
C ASP A 19 7.63 -1.47 14.26
N ILE A 20 7.04 -1.39 13.06
CA ILE A 20 5.91 -0.50 12.76
C ILE A 20 4.58 -0.99 13.35
N THR A 21 4.56 -2.18 13.95
CA THR A 21 3.38 -2.78 14.58
C THR A 21 3.39 -2.65 16.10
N ALA A 22 4.52 -2.22 16.68
CA ALA A 22 4.68 -2.09 18.12
C ALA A 22 3.92 -0.85 18.67
N PRO A 23 3.30 -0.95 19.86
CA PRO A 23 2.70 0.20 20.53
C PRO A 23 3.70 1.35 20.74
N GLY A 24 3.33 2.55 20.31
CA GLY A 24 4.16 3.76 20.35
C GLY A 24 5.30 3.79 19.32
N ALA A 25 5.28 2.93 18.29
CA ALA A 25 6.38 2.78 17.32
C ALA A 25 6.82 4.11 16.68
N PHE A 26 5.87 5.01 16.43
CA PHE A 26 6.11 6.29 15.77
C PHE A 26 6.19 7.47 16.73
N ASP A 27 5.99 7.27 18.04
CA ASP A 27 5.88 8.36 19.01
C ASP A 27 7.13 9.24 19.04
N GLN A 28 8.31 8.62 19.10
CA GLN A 28 9.57 9.36 19.21
C GLN A 28 9.88 10.12 17.92
N CYS A 29 9.74 9.47 16.75
CA CYS A 29 10.05 10.11 15.48
C CYS A 29 9.10 11.27 15.16
N LEU A 30 7.82 11.17 15.53
CA LEU A 30 6.87 12.25 15.35
C LEU A 30 7.14 13.42 16.29
N LYS A 31 7.61 13.19 17.51
CA LYS A 31 8.05 14.28 18.43
C LYS A 31 9.25 15.02 17.88
N ASP A 32 10.24 14.29 17.36
CA ASP A 32 11.49 14.86 16.87
C ASP A 32 11.31 15.63 15.55
N ALA A 33 10.37 15.20 14.71
CA ALA A 33 10.12 15.77 13.39
C ALA A 33 9.14 16.97 13.38
N GLN A 34 8.68 17.46 14.55
CA GLN A 34 7.76 18.59 14.60
C GLN A 34 8.36 19.89 14.02
N PRO A 35 7.57 20.75 13.35
CA PRO A 35 6.13 20.60 13.06
C PRO A 35 5.85 19.73 11.83
N ILE A 36 4.75 18.96 11.88
CA ILE A 36 4.30 18.11 10.77
C ILE A 36 2.94 18.57 10.27
N ASP A 37 2.84 19.04 9.02
CA ASP A 37 1.57 19.42 8.40
C ASP A 37 0.92 18.25 7.62
N VAL A 38 1.73 17.32 7.09
CA VAL A 38 1.27 16.17 6.29
C VAL A 38 2.10 14.94 6.60
N MET A 39 1.45 13.77 6.61
CA MET A 39 2.09 12.45 6.71
C MET A 39 1.70 11.55 5.55
N ILE A 40 2.66 10.78 5.04
CA ILE A 40 2.43 9.73 4.04
C ILE A 40 2.92 8.41 4.64
N HIS A 41 2.00 7.49 4.88
CA HIS A 41 2.30 6.15 5.36
C HIS A 41 2.19 5.16 4.19
N ALA A 42 3.31 4.95 3.51
CA ALA A 42 3.40 4.05 2.36
C ALA A 42 3.77 2.61 2.71
N THR A 43 4.14 2.37 3.97
CA THR A 43 4.59 1.07 4.45
C THR A 43 3.41 0.26 4.94
N SER A 44 3.41 -1.03 4.65
CA SER A 44 2.60 -1.99 5.37
C SER A 44 3.43 -3.26 5.54
N PRO A 45 3.26 -4.02 6.64
CA PRO A 45 3.94 -5.30 6.78
C PRO A 45 3.54 -6.17 5.58
N PHE A 46 4.56 -6.48 4.79
CA PHE A 46 4.43 -7.16 3.52
C PHE A 46 5.67 -8.03 3.35
N ASN A 47 5.57 -9.28 3.78
CA ASN A 47 6.61 -10.26 3.50
C ASN A 47 6.01 -11.56 2.97
N TYR A 48 5.57 -11.52 1.71
CA TYR A 48 5.07 -12.71 1.02
C TYR A 48 6.11 -13.84 0.95
N ALA A 49 7.39 -13.51 0.96
CA ALA A 49 8.46 -14.51 0.87
C ALA A 49 8.62 -15.31 2.18
N GLU A 50 8.28 -14.72 3.32
CA GLU A 50 8.43 -15.35 4.64
C GLU A 50 7.11 -15.88 5.22
N ALA A 51 5.96 -15.46 4.69
CA ALA A 51 4.65 -15.91 5.16
C ALA A 51 4.44 -17.42 4.92
N LYS A 52 4.14 -18.15 5.98
CA LYS A 52 3.89 -19.61 5.97
C LYS A 52 2.45 -19.95 6.29
N THR A 53 1.76 -19.05 6.99
CA THR A 53 0.39 -19.23 7.46
C THR A 53 -0.44 -17.96 7.21
N PRO A 54 -1.78 -18.06 7.16
CA PRO A 54 -2.64 -16.89 7.12
C PRO A 54 -2.42 -15.86 8.24
N GLY A 55 -2.04 -16.32 9.43
CA GLY A 55 -1.76 -15.45 10.58
C GLY A 55 -0.59 -14.49 10.35
N ASP A 56 0.42 -14.93 9.58
CA ASP A 56 1.59 -14.12 9.25
C ASP A 56 1.23 -12.85 8.46
N PHE A 57 0.07 -12.83 7.79
CA PHE A 57 -0.48 -11.63 7.16
C PHE A 57 -1.46 -10.88 8.06
N ILE A 58 -2.42 -11.59 8.66
CA ILE A 58 -3.59 -10.97 9.30
C ILE A 58 -3.21 -10.30 10.62
N ASP A 59 -2.42 -10.97 11.46
CA ASP A 59 -2.08 -10.49 12.79
C ASP A 59 -1.33 -9.14 12.78
N PRO A 60 -0.24 -8.95 12.01
CA PRO A 60 0.48 -7.67 12.01
C PRO A 60 -0.30 -6.54 11.31
N ALA A 61 -1.13 -6.87 10.31
CA ALA A 61 -1.84 -5.87 9.52
C ALA A 61 -2.95 -5.15 10.30
N ILE A 62 -3.55 -5.81 11.30
CA ILE A 62 -4.62 -5.22 12.10
C ILE A 62 -4.11 -4.04 12.94
N HIS A 63 -2.85 -4.11 13.39
CA HIS A 63 -2.27 -3.12 14.31
C HIS A 63 -1.55 -1.97 13.60
N CYS A 64 -0.95 -2.23 12.44
CA CYS A 64 -0.09 -1.24 11.76
C CYS A 64 -0.79 0.10 11.43
N PRO A 65 -2.01 0.16 10.85
CA PRO A 65 -2.64 1.43 10.50
C PRO A 65 -3.10 2.19 11.74
N THR A 66 -3.62 1.50 12.75
CA THR A 66 -4.06 2.14 13.99
C THR A 66 -2.90 2.74 14.75
N GLU A 67 -1.73 2.08 14.74
CA GLU A 67 -0.55 2.56 15.45
C GLU A 67 -0.07 3.93 14.93
N ILE A 68 0.13 4.07 13.61
CA ILE A 68 0.53 5.36 13.03
C ILE A 68 -0.53 6.45 13.23
N LEU A 69 -1.82 6.10 13.16
CA LEU A 69 -2.93 7.03 13.38
C LEU A 69 -2.98 7.50 14.84
N GLU A 70 -2.77 6.59 15.79
CA GLU A 70 -2.71 6.89 17.21
C GLU A 70 -1.52 7.80 17.55
N SER A 71 -0.32 7.44 17.11
CA SER A 71 0.88 8.26 17.33
C SER A 71 0.73 9.64 16.69
N ALA A 72 0.14 9.73 15.49
CA ALA A 72 -0.15 11.00 14.83
C ALA A 72 -1.12 11.86 15.66
N ALA A 73 -2.21 11.27 16.15
CA ALA A 73 -3.18 11.99 16.98
C ALA A 73 -2.59 12.49 18.29
N LYS A 74 -1.66 11.72 18.89
CA LYS A 74 -1.01 12.06 20.16
C LYS A 74 0.09 13.12 19.99
N HIS A 75 0.91 13.01 18.94
CA HIS A 75 2.19 13.72 18.87
C HIS A 75 2.34 14.69 17.70
N ALA A 76 1.39 14.73 16.76
CA ALA A 76 1.41 15.64 15.61
C ALA A 76 0.24 16.65 15.64
N PRO A 77 0.23 17.63 16.57
CA PRO A 77 -0.90 18.54 16.79
C PRO A 77 -1.18 19.49 15.60
N ARG A 78 -0.22 19.65 14.69
CA ARG A 78 -0.37 20.46 13.47
C ARG A 78 -0.72 19.65 12.22
N LEU A 79 -0.85 18.33 12.35
CA LEU A 79 -1.15 17.46 11.23
C LEU A 79 -2.51 17.83 10.64
N LYS A 80 -2.54 18.06 9.33
CA LYS A 80 -3.76 18.36 8.58
C LYS A 80 -4.25 17.13 7.84
N ARG A 81 -3.31 16.30 7.35
CA ARG A 81 -3.65 15.14 6.55
C ARG A 81 -2.65 14.00 6.70
N LEU A 82 -3.21 12.79 6.76
CA LEU A 82 -2.47 11.54 6.72
C LEU A 82 -2.95 10.74 5.51
N VAL A 83 -2.03 10.43 4.59
CA VAL A 83 -2.30 9.61 3.39
C VAL A 83 -1.73 8.21 3.64
N ILE A 84 -2.57 7.17 3.53
CA ILE A 84 -2.16 5.77 3.70
C ILE A 84 -2.22 5.04 2.35
N THR A 85 -1.17 4.28 2.02
CA THR A 85 -1.25 3.25 0.98
C THR A 85 -1.89 1.98 1.56
N SER A 86 -3.08 1.66 1.08
CA SER A 86 -3.80 0.41 1.34
C SER A 86 -3.75 -0.49 0.11
N ARG A 87 -4.35 -1.69 0.19
CA ARG A 87 -4.66 -2.49 -1.00
C ARG A 87 -5.88 -3.35 -0.72
N ARG A 88 -7.06 -2.89 -1.09
CA ARG A 88 -8.24 -3.73 -0.91
C ARG A 88 -8.19 -4.92 -1.87
N GLY A 89 -8.14 -6.13 -1.31
CA GLY A 89 -8.27 -7.36 -2.08
C GLY A 89 -9.70 -7.52 -2.59
N HIS A 90 -9.85 -8.05 -3.79
CA HIS A 90 -11.17 -8.35 -4.36
C HIS A 90 -11.39 -9.86 -4.32
N ARG A 91 -12.54 -10.32 -3.80
CA ARG A 91 -12.84 -11.75 -3.65
C ARG A 91 -12.86 -12.50 -5.00
N GLN A 92 -13.13 -11.78 -6.09
CA GLN A 92 -13.02 -12.32 -7.44
C GLN A 92 -11.84 -11.66 -8.16
N PRO A 93 -11.13 -12.37 -9.04
CA PRO A 93 -10.22 -11.71 -9.96
C PRO A 93 -11.06 -10.75 -10.81
N VAL A 94 -10.57 -9.54 -11.04
CA VAL A 94 -11.15 -8.65 -12.06
C VAL A 94 -10.74 -9.24 -13.39
N ARG A 95 -11.60 -10.04 -14.04
CA ARG A 95 -11.25 -10.89 -15.19
C ARG A 95 -11.51 -10.22 -16.54
N SER A 96 -12.20 -9.09 -16.54
CA SER A 96 -12.56 -8.37 -17.77
C SER A 96 -12.34 -6.87 -17.66
N PRO A 97 -11.93 -6.18 -18.75
CA PRO A 97 -11.94 -4.73 -18.83
C PRO A 97 -13.33 -4.17 -18.47
N GLY A 98 -13.38 -3.26 -17.49
CA GLY A 98 -14.63 -2.65 -16.99
C GLY A 98 -15.18 -3.25 -15.69
N GLU A 99 -14.82 -4.49 -15.32
CA GLU A 99 -15.24 -5.09 -14.04
C GLU A 99 -14.64 -4.36 -12.83
N TRP A 100 -13.52 -3.66 -13.00
CA TRP A 100 -12.86 -2.86 -11.95
C TRP A 100 -13.72 -1.69 -11.44
N GLN A 101 -14.69 -1.21 -12.23
CA GLN A 101 -15.60 -0.13 -11.82
C GLN A 101 -16.52 -0.59 -10.67
N SER A 102 -16.87 -1.88 -10.63
CA SER A 102 -17.64 -2.49 -9.53
C SER A 102 -16.81 -2.73 -8.26
N VAL A 103 -15.48 -2.75 -8.38
CA VAL A 103 -14.53 -2.91 -7.26
C VAL A 103 -14.42 -1.61 -6.45
N LEU A 104 -14.68 -0.47 -7.09
CA LEU A 104 -14.57 0.88 -6.53
C LEU A 104 -15.74 1.27 -5.61
N SER A 105 -16.94 0.74 -5.85
CA SER A 105 -18.19 1.33 -5.34
C SER A 105 -18.79 0.56 -4.16
N ASP A 106 -18.03 0.34 -3.10
CA ASP A 106 -18.31 -0.63 -2.02
C ASP A 106 -18.06 -2.09 -2.43
N VAL A 107 -17.05 -2.71 -1.84
CA VAL A 107 -17.01 -4.16 -1.77
C VAL A 107 -18.18 -4.58 -0.88
N ARG A 108 -19.31 -4.94 -1.52
CA ARG A 108 -20.54 -5.40 -0.88
C ARG A 108 -20.33 -6.62 0.05
N ASP A 109 -19.18 -7.28 -0.03
CA ASP A 109 -18.81 -8.42 0.81
C ASP A 109 -17.29 -8.43 1.09
N PRO A 110 -16.79 -7.60 2.04
CA PRO A 110 -15.37 -7.62 2.40
C PRO A 110 -14.99 -8.97 3.00
N VAL A 111 -13.83 -9.50 2.61
CA VAL A 111 -13.28 -10.74 3.19
C VAL A 111 -13.20 -10.58 4.71
N THR A 112 -13.82 -11.50 5.44
CA THR A 112 -13.80 -11.47 6.91
C THR A 112 -12.48 -11.99 7.46
N LYS A 113 -12.22 -11.70 8.74
CA LYS A 113 -11.05 -12.24 9.44
C LYS A 113 -11.03 -13.76 9.37
N GLU A 114 -12.17 -14.40 9.66
CA GLU A 114 -12.34 -15.85 9.68
C GLU A 114 -12.12 -16.47 8.29
N GLN A 115 -12.64 -15.82 7.23
CA GLN A 115 -12.39 -16.24 5.85
C GLN A 115 -10.91 -16.11 5.48
N GLY A 116 -10.22 -15.08 5.97
CA GLY A 116 -8.78 -14.92 5.81
C GLY A 116 -7.98 -16.07 6.43
N TYR A 117 -8.27 -16.46 7.68
CA TYR A 117 -7.56 -17.59 8.32
C TYR A 117 -7.91 -18.95 7.72
N ALA A 118 -9.12 -19.12 7.19
CA ALA A 118 -9.54 -20.34 6.53
C ALA A 118 -9.05 -20.45 5.07
N GLY A 119 -8.52 -19.36 4.53
CA GLY A 119 -8.10 -19.22 3.14
C GLY A 119 -6.68 -19.69 2.85
N ASP A 120 -6.31 -19.56 1.58
CA ASP A 120 -4.90 -19.61 1.17
C ASP A 120 -4.16 -18.31 1.52
N LEU A 121 -2.86 -18.27 1.28
CA LEU A 121 -2.02 -17.11 1.56
C LEU A 121 -2.47 -15.86 0.78
N SER A 122 -3.03 -16.03 -0.42
CA SER A 122 -3.56 -14.92 -1.23
C SER A 122 -4.80 -14.30 -0.59
N LEU A 123 -5.75 -15.13 -0.15
CA LEU A 123 -6.94 -14.67 0.54
C LEU A 123 -6.61 -14.06 1.91
N ALA A 124 -5.65 -14.65 2.63
CA ALA A 124 -5.17 -14.11 3.90
C ALA A 124 -4.55 -12.71 3.75
N TYR A 125 -3.76 -12.51 2.69
CA TYR A 125 -3.22 -11.20 2.35
C TYR A 125 -4.31 -10.18 2.01
N TRP A 126 -5.30 -10.57 1.21
CA TRP A 126 -6.44 -9.70 0.87
C TRP A 126 -7.28 -9.34 2.09
N ALA A 127 -7.51 -10.30 2.98
CA ALA A 127 -8.16 -10.09 4.26
C ALA A 127 -7.37 -9.10 5.11
N SER A 128 -6.05 -9.29 5.23
CA SER A 128 -5.20 -8.44 6.07
C SER A 128 -5.25 -6.98 5.66
N LYS A 129 -5.18 -6.69 4.36
CA LYS A 129 -5.30 -5.31 3.86
C LYS A 129 -6.69 -4.72 4.03
N THR A 130 -7.73 -5.53 3.83
CA THR A 130 -9.12 -5.09 4.03
C THR A 130 -9.38 -4.73 5.50
N LEU A 131 -8.91 -5.58 6.43
CA LEU A 131 -9.04 -5.37 7.86
C LEU A 131 -8.22 -4.17 8.34
N ALA A 132 -7.00 -4.01 7.82
CA ALA A 132 -6.14 -2.87 8.10
C ALA A 132 -6.83 -1.54 7.74
N GLU A 133 -7.39 -1.44 6.53
CA GLU A 133 -8.11 -0.24 6.11
C GLU A 133 -9.36 0.02 6.96
N GLN A 134 -10.13 -1.02 7.26
CA GLN A 134 -11.31 -0.93 8.13
C GLN A 134 -10.95 -0.43 9.54
N ALA A 135 -9.84 -0.92 10.11
CA ALA A 135 -9.34 -0.47 11.40
C ALA A 135 -8.97 1.02 11.38
N GLY A 136 -8.31 1.48 10.32
CA GLY A 136 -8.00 2.90 10.13
C GLY A 136 -9.25 3.78 10.04
N TRP A 137 -10.24 3.40 9.23
CA TRP A 137 -11.50 4.14 9.15
C TRP A 137 -12.30 4.12 10.46
N LYS A 138 -12.29 3.00 11.19
CA LYS A 138 -12.91 2.89 12.51
C LYS A 138 -12.27 3.85 13.51
N PHE A 139 -10.95 3.94 13.52
CA PHE A 139 -10.22 4.91 14.35
C PHE A 139 -10.64 6.35 14.05
N MET A 140 -10.71 6.73 12.77
CA MET A 140 -11.16 8.08 12.38
C MET A 140 -12.57 8.40 12.87
N GLN A 141 -13.47 7.40 12.88
CA GLN A 141 -14.84 7.55 13.36
C GLN A 141 -14.94 7.63 14.89
N SER A 142 -14.14 6.84 15.61
CA SER A 142 -14.18 6.76 17.08
C SER A 142 -13.44 7.93 17.74
N GLU A 143 -12.18 8.15 17.34
CA GLU A 143 -11.30 9.12 17.99
C GLU A 143 -11.45 10.53 17.45
N LYS A 144 -11.96 10.68 16.21
CA LYS A 144 -12.18 11.97 15.53
C LYS A 144 -10.96 12.90 15.66
N PRO A 145 -9.77 12.46 15.21
CA PRO A 145 -8.57 13.28 15.30
C PRO A 145 -8.72 14.57 14.48
N SER A 146 -7.86 15.55 14.74
CA SER A 146 -7.91 16.87 14.08
C SER A 146 -7.50 16.86 12.61
N PHE A 147 -6.93 15.76 12.11
CA PHE A 147 -6.46 15.61 10.74
C PHE A 147 -7.44 14.80 9.87
N GLU A 148 -7.32 14.95 8.55
CA GLU A 148 -8.04 14.15 7.57
C GLU A 148 -7.27 12.87 7.22
N LEU A 149 -7.99 11.79 6.95
CA LEU A 149 -7.43 10.56 6.38
C LEU A 149 -7.74 10.48 4.89
N VAL A 150 -6.74 10.15 4.08
CA VAL A 150 -6.91 9.76 2.67
C VAL A 150 -6.32 8.36 2.48
N VAL A 151 -7.05 7.50 1.77
CA VAL A 151 -6.57 6.14 1.49
C VAL A 151 -6.40 5.92 0.00
N LEU A 152 -5.17 5.58 -0.40
CA LEU A 152 -4.85 5.19 -1.76
C LEU A 152 -4.79 3.67 -1.86
N ASN A 153 -5.53 3.11 -2.82
CA ASN A 153 -5.56 1.69 -3.12
C ASN A 153 -4.93 1.47 -4.51
N PRO A 154 -3.60 1.35 -4.63
CA PRO A 154 -2.99 0.91 -5.87
C PRO A 154 -3.30 -0.57 -6.18
N PRO A 155 -3.39 -0.93 -7.47
CA PRO A 155 -3.42 -2.32 -7.93
C PRO A 155 -1.99 -2.89 -7.98
N ILE A 156 -1.61 -3.58 -9.06
CA ILE A 156 -0.21 -3.96 -9.28
C ILE A 156 0.60 -2.71 -9.59
N VAL A 157 1.73 -2.52 -8.91
CA VAL A 157 2.60 -1.35 -9.11
C VAL A 157 3.81 -1.75 -9.95
N TYR A 158 3.95 -1.13 -11.12
CA TYR A 158 5.08 -1.32 -12.01
C TYR A 158 5.93 -0.06 -12.11
N GLY A 159 7.15 -0.17 -12.58
CA GLY A 159 7.97 1.00 -12.92
C GLY A 159 9.42 0.86 -12.50
N ILE A 160 10.19 1.91 -12.81
CA ILE A 160 11.63 1.95 -12.59
C ILE A 160 11.91 2.25 -11.11
N LEU A 161 12.83 1.50 -10.52
CA LEU A 161 13.31 1.76 -9.17
C LEU A 161 14.03 3.11 -9.09
N SER A 162 13.70 3.90 -8.07
CA SER A 162 14.35 5.18 -7.81
C SER A 162 15.70 5.02 -7.07
N HIS A 163 15.98 3.83 -6.52
CA HIS A 163 17.19 3.52 -5.76
C HIS A 163 17.92 2.31 -6.36
N SER A 164 19.22 2.21 -6.07
CA SER A 164 20.02 1.04 -6.43
C SER A 164 19.62 -0.16 -5.56
N ILE A 165 19.55 -1.34 -6.17
CA ILE A 165 19.44 -2.63 -5.47
C ILE A 165 20.78 -3.36 -5.54
N ASP A 166 21.13 -4.10 -4.50
CA ASP A 166 22.38 -4.87 -4.46
C ASP A 166 22.25 -6.19 -5.23
N SER A 167 21.04 -6.75 -5.30
CA SER A 167 20.72 -7.99 -6.00
C SER A 167 19.28 -8.01 -6.54
N MET A 168 19.00 -8.89 -7.50
CA MET A 168 17.64 -9.09 -8.00
C MET A 168 16.68 -9.68 -6.94
N SER A 169 17.20 -10.33 -5.90
CA SER A 169 16.40 -10.74 -4.74
C SER A 169 15.92 -9.56 -3.89
N ASP A 170 16.52 -8.37 -4.04
CA ASP A 170 16.08 -7.15 -3.36
C ASP A 170 15.02 -6.38 -4.15
N LEU A 171 14.68 -6.85 -5.36
CA LEU A 171 13.53 -6.33 -6.10
C LEU A 171 12.26 -6.66 -5.31
N ASN A 172 11.33 -5.70 -5.24
CA ASN A 172 10.06 -5.89 -4.56
C ASN A 172 9.30 -7.13 -5.11
N THR A 173 8.44 -7.71 -4.27
CA THR A 173 7.92 -9.06 -4.47
C THR A 173 6.99 -9.24 -5.69
N ASP A 174 6.51 -8.15 -6.32
CA ASP A 174 5.69 -8.20 -7.55
C ASP A 174 6.58 -8.41 -8.80
N THR A 175 7.26 -9.55 -8.82
CA THR A 175 8.23 -9.97 -9.84
C THR A 175 7.58 -10.51 -11.12
N VAL A 176 6.28 -10.27 -11.34
CA VAL A 176 5.56 -10.79 -12.51
C VAL A 176 6.22 -10.32 -13.81
N LEU A 177 6.56 -9.02 -13.90
CA LEU A 177 7.31 -8.49 -15.05
C LEU A 177 8.68 -9.16 -15.22
N TRP A 178 9.39 -9.38 -14.12
CA TRP A 178 10.69 -10.05 -14.17
C TRP A 178 10.55 -11.48 -14.71
N LYS A 179 9.55 -12.23 -14.22
CA LYS A 179 9.25 -13.57 -14.72
C LYS A 179 8.97 -13.57 -16.21
N PHE A 180 8.20 -12.61 -16.73
CA PHE A 180 7.95 -12.50 -18.17
C PHE A 180 9.23 -12.22 -18.96
N MET A 181 10.05 -11.28 -18.50
CA MET A 181 11.32 -10.93 -19.16
C MET A 181 12.36 -12.06 -19.15
N THR A 182 12.34 -12.94 -18.15
CA THR A 182 13.29 -14.06 -18.04
C THR A 182 12.75 -15.40 -18.52
N SER A 183 11.51 -15.47 -18.99
CA SER A 183 10.90 -16.73 -19.43
C SER A 183 11.45 -17.20 -20.77
N GLU A 184 11.49 -18.52 -20.96
CA GLU A 184 11.87 -19.10 -22.25
C GLU A 184 10.75 -18.94 -23.28
N LYS A 185 11.12 -18.75 -24.55
CA LYS A 185 10.18 -18.67 -25.66
C LYS A 185 9.26 -19.90 -25.69
N GLY A 186 7.95 -19.68 -25.68
CA GLY A 186 6.94 -20.74 -25.67
C GLY A 186 6.47 -21.16 -24.28
N THR A 187 6.99 -20.53 -23.21
CA THR A 187 6.42 -20.66 -21.86
C THR A 187 4.99 -20.10 -21.87
N PRO A 188 3.97 -20.84 -21.37
CA PRO A 188 2.61 -20.34 -21.30
C PRO A 188 2.52 -19.08 -20.43
N ILE A 189 1.75 -18.10 -20.90
CA ILE A 189 1.47 -16.88 -20.16
C ILE A 189 0.53 -17.23 -18.99
N PRO A 190 0.88 -16.89 -17.74
CA PRO A 190 0.01 -17.13 -16.59
C PRO A 190 -1.33 -16.40 -16.71
N GLU A 191 -2.37 -16.99 -16.12
CA GLU A 191 -3.66 -16.31 -15.99
C GLU A 191 -3.53 -15.00 -15.21
N ASP A 192 -4.34 -14.02 -15.60
CA ASP A 192 -4.43 -12.73 -14.93
C ASP A 192 -5.04 -12.87 -13.54
N SER A 193 -4.28 -12.46 -12.52
CA SER A 193 -4.79 -12.31 -11.16
C SER A 193 -5.49 -10.97 -10.94
N LEU A 194 -5.07 -9.93 -11.67
CA LEU A 194 -5.66 -8.60 -11.65
C LEU A 194 -5.36 -7.84 -12.97
N HIS A 195 -6.40 -7.48 -13.72
CA HIS A 195 -6.26 -6.76 -14.99
C HIS A 195 -6.05 -5.24 -14.86
N ILE A 196 -5.45 -4.74 -13.77
CA ILE A 196 -5.21 -3.29 -13.58
C ILE A 196 -3.84 -3.06 -12.95
N PHE A 197 -3.21 -1.94 -13.31
CA PHE A 197 -1.85 -1.60 -12.87
C PHE A 197 -1.72 -0.11 -12.55
N VAL A 198 -0.58 0.31 -12.03
CA VAL A 198 -0.21 1.74 -11.92
C VAL A 198 1.31 1.87 -12.01
N ASP A 199 1.79 2.94 -12.65
CA ASP A 199 3.20 3.29 -12.61
C ASP A 199 3.56 3.84 -11.22
N VAL A 200 4.69 3.43 -10.65
CA VAL A 200 5.17 3.87 -9.33
C VAL A 200 5.36 5.39 -9.26
N ARG A 201 5.66 6.05 -10.39
CA ARG A 201 5.79 7.50 -10.49
C ARG A 201 4.43 8.18 -10.37
N ASP A 202 3.42 7.63 -11.04
CA ASP A 202 2.05 8.14 -10.95
C ASP A 202 1.51 7.94 -9.54
N LEU A 203 1.70 6.75 -8.96
CA LEU A 203 1.32 6.49 -7.58
C LEU A 203 2.02 7.43 -6.60
N SER A 204 3.33 7.66 -6.75
CA SER A 204 4.08 8.61 -5.92
C SER A 204 3.56 10.03 -6.07
N PHE A 205 3.25 10.44 -7.30
CA PHE A 205 2.66 11.75 -7.57
C PHE A 205 1.26 11.89 -6.96
N THR A 206 0.42 10.85 -7.01
CA THR A 206 -0.89 10.84 -6.34
C THR A 206 -0.76 10.98 -4.83
N HIS A 207 0.20 10.30 -4.18
CA HIS A 207 0.45 10.51 -2.74
C HIS A 207 0.76 11.97 -2.42
N TYR A 208 1.62 12.61 -3.24
CA TYR A 208 1.98 14.01 -3.07
C TYR A 208 0.79 14.96 -3.32
N GLN A 209 -0.02 14.70 -4.34
CA GLN A 209 -1.20 15.51 -4.63
C GLN A 209 -2.23 15.38 -3.52
N ASP A 210 -2.56 14.15 -3.10
CA ASP A 210 -3.58 13.92 -2.08
C ASP A 210 -3.17 14.44 -0.71
N ALA A 211 -1.86 14.54 -0.45
CA ALA A 211 -1.31 15.22 0.71
C ALA A 211 -1.69 16.72 0.78
N LEU A 212 -1.96 17.39 -0.36
CA LEU A 212 -2.07 18.85 -0.45
C LEU A 212 -3.39 19.37 -1.04
N VAL A 213 -4.05 18.60 -1.91
CA VAL A 213 -5.26 19.03 -2.63
C VAL A 213 -6.43 19.20 -1.65
N PRO A 214 -7.23 20.28 -1.71
CA PRO A 214 -8.43 20.40 -0.89
C PRO A 214 -9.49 19.35 -1.25
N CYS A 215 -10.43 19.07 -0.35
CA CYS A 215 -11.61 18.23 -0.61
C CYS A 215 -11.35 16.75 -0.94
N VAL A 216 -10.13 16.23 -0.74
CA VAL A 216 -9.86 14.78 -0.84
C VAL A 216 -9.90 14.06 0.52
N GLY A 217 -9.91 14.82 1.63
CA GLY A 217 -9.98 14.27 2.98
C GLY A 217 -11.26 13.45 3.21
N GLY A 218 -11.11 12.31 3.89
CA GLY A 218 -12.22 11.38 4.15
C GLY A 218 -12.56 10.46 2.98
N HIS A 219 -11.80 10.50 1.89
CA HIS A 219 -12.02 9.68 0.71
C HIS A 219 -11.00 8.54 0.57
N ARG A 220 -11.39 7.58 -0.25
CA ARG A 220 -10.55 6.48 -0.74
C ARG A 220 -10.47 6.56 -2.26
N PHE A 221 -9.32 6.25 -2.84
CA PHE A 221 -9.12 6.28 -4.28
C PHE A 221 -8.45 5.00 -4.79
N LEU A 222 -8.95 4.45 -5.89
CA LEU A 222 -8.19 3.49 -6.71
C LEU A 222 -7.28 4.30 -7.63
N VAL A 223 -5.99 4.01 -7.60
CA VAL A 223 -5.02 4.70 -8.45
C VAL A 223 -4.66 3.77 -9.60
N THR A 224 -5.24 3.99 -10.77
CA THR A 224 -4.99 3.19 -11.98
C THR A 224 -5.20 4.04 -13.22
N PRO A 225 -4.34 3.94 -14.26
CA PRO A 225 -4.59 4.56 -15.56
C PRO A 225 -5.55 3.71 -16.42
N GLY A 226 -5.83 2.46 -16.03
CA GLY A 226 -6.69 1.57 -16.80
C GLY A 226 -6.38 0.09 -16.57
N SER A 227 -6.77 -0.73 -17.55
CA SER A 227 -6.56 -2.17 -17.52
C SER A 227 -5.37 -2.61 -18.35
N ASN A 228 -4.72 -3.70 -17.92
CA ASN A 228 -3.67 -4.38 -18.66
C ASN A 228 -3.66 -5.86 -18.27
N SER A 229 -3.62 -6.73 -19.27
CA SER A 229 -3.48 -8.18 -19.12
C SER A 229 -2.03 -8.64 -19.17
N ASN A 230 -1.78 -9.85 -18.70
CA ASN A 230 -0.49 -10.53 -18.83
C ASN A 230 -0.12 -10.72 -20.31
N GLN A 231 -1.10 -10.98 -21.19
CA GLN A 231 -0.86 -11.09 -22.63
C GLN A 231 -0.40 -9.75 -23.22
N GLU A 232 -1.12 -8.66 -22.95
CA GLU A 232 -0.73 -7.32 -23.42
C GLU A 232 0.65 -6.93 -22.88
N THR A 233 0.97 -7.32 -21.65
CA THR A 233 2.30 -7.13 -21.07
C THR A 233 3.38 -7.88 -21.86
N CYS A 234 3.14 -9.15 -22.19
CA CYS A 234 4.07 -9.95 -22.99
C CYS A 234 4.20 -9.45 -24.43
N ASP A 235 3.15 -8.85 -25.01
CA ASP A 235 3.19 -8.29 -26.36
C ASP A 235 4.04 -6.99 -26.43
N ILE A 236 4.21 -6.29 -25.30
CA ILE A 236 5.05 -5.09 -25.19
C ILE A 236 6.53 -5.43 -25.02
N LEU A 237 6.85 -6.57 -24.39
CA LEU A 237 8.21 -7.04 -24.09
C LEU A 237 8.91 -7.66 -25.32
#